data_AF-A0A1I6S4Q2-F1
#
_entry.id   AF-A0A1I6S4Q2-F1
#
_cell.length_a   1.000
_cell.length_b   1.000
_cell.length_c   1.000
_cell.angle_alpha   90.00
_cell.angle_beta   90.00
_cell.angle_gamma   90.00
#
_symmetry.space_group_name_H-M   'P 1'
#
loop_
_entity.id
_entity.type
_entity.pdbx_description
1 polymer ?
#
loop_
_entity_poly.entity_id
_entity_poly.type
_entity_poly.pdbx_seq_one_letter_code
_entity_poly.pdbx_strand_id
1 'polypeptide(L)'
;MLLVLGIGAAIWGLGHLLGASKVARLYLLGLLYVIVLMIQVALPEGHGLRQITGGSPALWLILGGFVALALAYALVLRRVRARAQAGEAARAAEVPAKPDRMTESELERYARHIVLRELGGPGQKKLREAKVLVVGAGGLGAPALQYLAAAGTGTIGVIDDDVVENANLQRQVIHTDARIGMPKVFSAQAAMEAQNPYITVKPYNRRMDPEIAGELVAEYDVILDGTDDTDTRYLVNREAVRQGKPLVSGALSQWEGQVSVFDPARGAPCYQCLFPVAAAPGLAPSCAQAGVLGPLPGVVGAMMAVEAVKLIAGAGQPLLGEMLIYDALWGETRKITLRRRADCPVCGTVG
;
A
#
# COMPACT_ATOMS: atom_id res chain seq x y z
N MET A 1 8.72 23.21 40.56
CA MET A 1 8.49 22.37 39.35
C MET A 1 7.86 23.15 38.20
N LEU A 2 6.76 23.90 38.41
CA LEU A 2 6.08 24.66 37.34
C LEU A 2 7.02 25.58 36.55
N LEU A 3 7.95 26.27 37.22
CA LEU A 3 8.95 27.12 36.54
C LEU A 3 9.81 26.31 35.56
N VAL A 4 10.31 25.14 35.98
CA VAL A 4 11.16 24.29 35.14
C VAL A 4 10.38 23.73 33.96
N LEU A 5 9.12 23.34 34.17
CA LEU A 5 8.23 22.91 33.09
C LEU A 5 7.95 24.04 32.09
N GLY A 6 7.78 25.28 32.57
CA GLY A 6 7.65 26.46 31.73
C GLY A 6 8.91 26.74 30.89
N ILE A 7 10.10 26.61 31.50
CA ILE A 7 11.38 26.73 30.78
C ILE A 7 11.50 25.61 29.73
N GLY A 8 11.13 24.37 30.08
CA GLY A 8 11.13 23.25 29.13
C GLY A 8 10.19 23.47 27.94
N ALA A 9 8.98 23.97 28.20
CA ALA A 9 8.02 24.34 27.15
C ALA A 9 8.55 25.46 26.26
N ALA A 10 9.23 26.47 26.83
CA ALA A 10 9.86 27.54 26.07
C ALA A 10 11.00 27.03 25.19
N ILE A 11 11.89 26.17 25.71
CA ILE A 11 12.97 25.52 24.93
C ILE A 11 12.38 24.77 23.73
N TRP A 12 11.28 24.05 23.93
CA TRP A 12 10.67 23.26 22.87
C TRP A 12 9.95 24.11 21.82
N GLY A 13 9.09 25.04 22.27
CA GLY A 13 8.25 25.87 21.42
C GLY A 13 9.03 26.98 20.71
N LEU A 14 9.81 27.76 21.47
CA LEU A 14 10.62 28.84 20.89
C LEU A 14 11.75 28.27 20.02
N GLY A 15 12.35 27.14 20.44
CA GLY A 15 13.32 26.43 19.62
C GLY A 15 12.73 25.92 18.30
N HIS A 16 11.44 25.53 18.28
CA HIS A 16 10.77 25.18 17.02
C HIS A 16 10.60 26.39 16.10
N LEU A 17 10.14 27.52 16.65
CA LEU A 17 9.91 28.78 15.92
C LEU A 17 11.22 29.35 15.35
N LEU A 18 12.33 29.19 16.05
CA LEU A 18 13.66 29.65 15.63
C LEU A 18 14.40 28.65 14.72
N GLY A 19 13.75 27.55 14.30
CA GLY A 19 14.34 26.58 13.37
C GLY A 19 15.35 25.61 13.98
N ALA A 20 15.42 25.49 15.31
CA ALA A 20 16.34 24.56 15.96
C ALA A 20 15.97 23.09 15.70
N SER A 21 16.99 22.27 15.41
CA SER A 21 16.81 20.84 15.17
C SER A 21 16.20 20.15 16.40
N LYS A 22 15.44 19.07 16.17
CA LYS A 22 14.84 18.27 17.26
C LYS A 22 15.89 17.77 18.25
N VAL A 23 17.08 17.40 17.72
CA VAL A 23 18.22 16.93 18.52
C VAL A 23 18.75 18.02 19.43
N ALA A 24 18.96 19.24 18.92
CA ALA A 24 19.43 20.36 19.74
C ALA A 24 18.47 20.70 20.88
N ARG A 25 17.16 20.69 20.61
CA ARG A 25 16.12 20.91 21.64
C ARG A 25 16.12 19.83 22.72
N LEU A 26 16.31 18.57 22.34
CA LEU A 26 16.44 17.45 23.29
C LEU A 26 17.68 17.58 24.17
N TYR A 27 18.83 17.99 23.62
CA TYR A 27 20.04 18.24 24.41
C TYR A 27 19.83 19.36 25.43
N LEU A 28 19.18 20.46 25.05
CA LEU A 28 18.88 21.56 25.96
C LEU A 28 17.93 21.14 27.09
N LEU A 29 16.92 20.32 26.79
CA LEU A 29 16.04 19.74 27.81
C LEU A 29 16.78 18.78 28.75
N GLY A 30 17.68 17.95 28.21
CA GLY A 30 18.53 17.08 29.00
C GLY A 30 19.47 17.86 29.93
N LEU A 31 20.09 18.93 29.42
CA LEU A 31 20.94 19.82 30.21
C LEU A 31 20.16 20.50 31.34
N LEU A 32 18.96 21.03 31.05
CA LEU A 32 18.07 21.62 32.04
C LEU A 32 17.73 20.61 33.14
N TYR A 33 17.42 19.37 32.79
CA TYR A 33 17.13 18.30 33.74
C TYR A 33 18.32 18.00 34.66
N VAL A 34 19.53 17.88 34.11
CA VAL A 34 20.76 17.64 34.89
C VAL A 34 21.05 18.79 35.85
N ILE A 35 20.92 20.04 35.38
CA ILE A 35 21.13 21.23 36.22
C ILE A 35 20.13 21.25 37.38
N VAL A 36 18.86 20.95 37.12
CA VAL A 36 17.83 20.93 38.17
C VAL A 36 18.09 19.79 39.16
N LEU A 37 18.50 18.62 38.70
CA LEU A 37 18.87 17.50 39.58
C LEU A 37 20.07 17.87 40.48
N MET A 38 21.08 18.53 39.92
CA MET A 38 22.25 19.04 40.66
C MET A 38 21.83 20.05 41.74
N ILE A 39 20.96 21.01 41.41
CA ILE A 39 20.42 22.00 42.36
C ILE A 39 19.68 21.32 43.51
N GLN A 40 18.90 20.26 43.23
CA GLN A 40 18.13 19.53 44.23
C GLN A 40 18.98 18.69 45.18
N VAL A 41 20.13 18.19 44.70
CA VAL A 41 21.04 17.33 45.49
C VAL A 41 22.11 18.15 46.23
N ALA A 42 22.66 19.20 45.61
CA ALA A 42 23.78 19.97 46.16
C ALA A 42 23.36 21.02 47.20
N LEU A 43 22.10 21.49 47.16
CA LEU A 43 21.64 22.55 48.05
C LEU A 43 20.85 22.00 49.25
N PRO A 44 21.06 22.56 50.46
CA PRO A 44 20.36 22.14 51.66
C PRO A 44 18.86 22.42 51.60
N GLU A 45 18.11 21.74 52.47
CA GLU A 45 16.67 21.94 52.60
C GLU A 45 16.35 23.36 53.07
N GLY A 46 15.32 23.97 52.48
CA GLY A 46 14.96 25.37 52.73
C GLY A 46 15.64 26.40 51.80
N HIS A 47 16.64 26.01 51.00
CA HIS A 47 17.25 26.94 50.04
C HIS A 47 16.26 27.37 48.93
N GLY A 48 16.15 28.69 48.67
CA GLY A 48 15.15 29.25 47.76
C GLY A 48 15.18 28.64 46.34
N LEU A 49 16.37 28.45 45.76
CA LEU A 49 16.52 27.79 44.45
C LEU A 49 16.01 26.34 44.43
N ARG A 50 16.18 25.61 45.54
CA ARG A 50 15.68 24.24 45.67
C ARG A 50 14.16 24.24 45.71
N GLN A 51 13.53 25.16 46.43
CA GLN A 51 12.06 25.28 46.46
C GLN A 51 11.47 25.63 45.10
N ILE A 52 12.03 26.63 44.41
CA ILE A 52 11.52 27.10 43.11
C ILE A 52 11.62 25.99 42.03
N THR A 53 12.68 25.18 42.08
CA THR A 53 12.90 24.08 41.13
C THR A 53 12.13 22.79 41.46
N GLY A 54 11.41 22.71 42.58
CA GLY A 54 10.56 21.55 42.92
C GLY A 54 10.60 21.07 44.36
N GLY A 55 11.49 21.62 45.19
CA GLY A 55 11.60 21.34 46.64
C GLY A 55 12.17 19.96 46.99
N SER A 56 11.95 18.94 46.15
CA SER A 56 12.36 17.57 46.39
C SER A 56 13.03 16.93 45.17
N PRO A 57 14.17 16.23 45.36
CA PRO A 57 14.78 15.42 44.29
C PRO A 57 13.92 14.22 43.89
N ALA A 58 13.04 13.71 44.77
CA ALA A 58 12.25 12.51 44.51
C ALA A 58 11.37 12.62 43.26
N LEU A 59 10.72 13.77 43.05
CA LEU A 59 9.87 14.00 41.88
C LEU A 59 10.65 14.00 40.57
N TRP A 60 11.88 14.53 40.59
CA TRP A 60 12.75 14.54 39.42
C TRP A 60 13.33 13.16 39.11
N LEU A 61 13.61 12.36 40.14
CA LEU A 61 14.02 10.96 39.98
C LEU A 61 12.89 10.09 39.40
N ILE A 62 11.64 10.29 39.85
CA ILE A 62 10.46 9.61 39.29
C ILE A 62 10.28 9.96 37.81
N LEU A 63 10.37 11.25 37.47
CA LEU A 63 10.29 11.71 36.08
C LEU A 63 11.40 11.08 35.22
N GLY A 64 12.63 11.04 35.72
CA GLY A 64 13.76 10.36 35.07
C GLY A 64 13.52 8.87 34.86
N GLY A 65 12.91 8.20 35.85
CA GLY A 65 12.51 6.79 35.78
C GLY A 65 11.51 6.51 34.65
N PHE A 66 10.46 7.34 34.51
CA PHE A 66 9.50 7.21 33.40
C PHE A 66 10.14 7.44 32.04
N VAL A 67 11.03 8.43 31.91
CA VAL A 67 11.77 8.68 30.66
C VAL A 67 12.69 7.50 30.33
N ALA A 68 13.41 6.96 31.31
CA ALA A 68 14.26 5.79 31.13
C ALA A 68 13.44 4.55 30.71
N LEU A 69 12.27 4.34 31.31
CA LEU A 69 11.35 3.25 30.94
C LEU A 69 10.84 3.40 29.50
N ALA A 70 10.45 4.62 29.10
CA ALA A 70 10.01 4.89 27.73
C ALA A 70 11.13 4.67 26.70
N LEU A 71 12.36 5.09 27.02
CA LEU A 71 13.53 4.84 26.19
C LEU A 71 13.87 3.34 26.09
N ALA A 72 13.81 2.61 27.20
CA ALA A 72 14.01 1.17 27.24
C ALA A 72 12.96 0.44 26.39
N TYR A 73 11.69 0.82 26.52
CA TYR A 73 10.60 0.29 25.70
C TYR A 73 10.81 0.58 24.21
N ALA A 74 11.20 1.81 23.85
CA ALA A 74 11.51 2.17 22.47
C ALA A 74 12.70 1.38 21.89
N LEU A 75 13.73 1.11 22.71
CA LEU A 75 14.88 0.26 22.35
C LEU A 75 14.46 -1.19 22.09
N VAL A 76 13.59 -1.75 22.93
CA VAL A 76 13.02 -3.09 22.74
C VAL A 76 12.23 -3.16 21.44
N LEU A 77 11.33 -2.20 21.19
CA LEU A 77 10.56 -2.14 19.95
C LEU A 77 11.45 -2.05 18.69
N ARG A 78 12.50 -1.20 18.73
CA ARG A 78 13.46 -1.12 17.61
C ARG A 78 14.17 -2.45 17.37
N ARG A 79 14.59 -3.16 18.42
CA ARG A 79 15.20 -4.49 18.29
C ARG A 79 14.24 -5.54 17.73
N VAL A 80 12.99 -5.56 18.20
CA VAL A 80 11.97 -6.50 17.73
C VAL A 80 11.68 -6.26 16.25
N ARG A 81 11.48 -5.00 15.84
CA ARG A 81 11.28 -4.65 14.41
C ARG A 81 12.48 -5.04 13.54
N ALA A 82 13.70 -4.74 13.99
CA ALA A 82 14.90 -5.11 13.25
C ALA A 82 15.04 -6.63 13.10
N ARG A 83 14.68 -7.41 14.14
CA ARG A 83 14.65 -8.88 14.07
C ARG A 83 13.57 -9.40 13.13
N ALA A 84 12.38 -8.81 13.13
CA ALA A 84 11.30 -9.19 12.22
C ALA A 84 11.73 -8.96 10.76
N GLN A 85 12.28 -7.79 10.45
CA GLN A 85 12.81 -7.46 9.13
C GLN A 85 13.97 -8.38 8.71
N ALA A 86 14.88 -8.71 9.62
CA ALA A 86 15.96 -9.65 9.35
C ALA A 86 15.45 -11.07 9.08
N GLY A 87 14.42 -11.53 9.80
CA GLY A 87 13.77 -12.83 9.56
C GLY A 87 13.03 -12.88 8.21
N GLU A 88 12.40 -11.77 7.81
CA GLU A 88 11.75 -11.62 6.51
C GLU A 88 12.78 -11.61 5.37
N ALA A 89 13.90 -10.90 5.54
CA ALA A 89 15.01 -10.88 4.59
C ALA A 89 15.69 -12.26 4.47
N ALA A 90 15.87 -12.98 5.58
CA ALA A 90 16.43 -14.33 5.59
C ALA A 90 15.51 -15.32 4.85
N ARG A 91 14.19 -15.27 5.11
CA ARG A 91 13.21 -16.08 4.36
C ARG A 91 13.19 -15.74 2.88
N ALA A 92 13.31 -14.47 2.52
CA ALA A 92 13.38 -14.04 1.12
C ALA A 92 14.66 -14.53 0.42
N ALA A 93 15.77 -14.66 1.15
CA ALA A 93 17.03 -15.19 0.63
C ALA A 93 17.04 -16.73 0.47
N GLU A 94 16.18 -17.43 1.21
CA GLU A 94 16.11 -18.90 1.21
C GLU A 94 15.18 -19.46 0.12
N VAL A 95 14.37 -18.62 -0.53
CA VAL A 95 13.59 -19.03 -1.71
C VAL A 95 14.57 -19.27 -2.87
N PRO A 96 14.68 -20.49 -3.40
CA PRO A 96 15.58 -20.77 -4.52
C PRO A 96 15.23 -19.83 -5.68
N ALA A 97 16.23 -19.16 -6.24
CA ALA A 97 16.04 -18.35 -7.43
C ALA A 97 15.41 -19.23 -8.53
N LYS A 98 14.32 -18.75 -9.14
CA LYS A 98 13.67 -19.47 -10.25
C LYS A 98 14.71 -19.78 -11.33
N PRO A 99 14.74 -21.01 -11.88
CA PRO A 99 15.66 -21.33 -12.97
C PRO A 99 15.43 -20.38 -14.15
N ASP A 100 16.49 -19.99 -14.88
CA ASP A 100 16.36 -19.03 -16.00
C ASP A 100 15.45 -19.55 -17.13
N ARG A 101 15.34 -20.88 -17.27
CA ARG A 101 14.44 -21.54 -18.22
C ARG A 101 13.17 -22.04 -17.54
N MET A 102 12.06 -21.92 -18.26
CA MET A 102 10.80 -22.58 -17.89
C MET A 102 10.98 -24.09 -17.97
N THR A 103 10.44 -24.79 -16.97
CA THR A 103 10.31 -26.24 -16.97
C THR A 103 9.37 -26.72 -18.07
N GLU A 104 9.43 -27.99 -18.42
CA GLU A 104 8.49 -28.59 -19.40
C GLU A 104 7.03 -28.40 -18.96
N SER A 105 6.73 -28.55 -17.67
CA SER A 105 5.40 -28.32 -17.12
C SER A 105 4.97 -26.85 -17.18
N GLU A 106 5.87 -25.90 -16.99
CA GLU A 106 5.59 -24.47 -17.23
C GLU A 106 5.31 -24.22 -18.73
N LEU A 107 6.11 -24.80 -19.63
CA LEU A 107 5.92 -24.65 -21.08
C LEU A 107 4.58 -25.22 -21.55
N GLU A 108 4.18 -26.40 -21.06
CA GLU A 108 2.88 -26.99 -21.36
C GLU A 108 1.73 -26.12 -20.83
N ARG A 109 1.84 -25.66 -19.59
CA ARG A 109 0.84 -24.79 -18.95
C ARG A 109 0.64 -23.48 -19.71
N TYR A 110 1.73 -22.85 -20.14
CA TYR A 110 1.69 -21.55 -20.82
C TYR A 110 1.69 -21.66 -22.35
N ALA A 111 1.54 -22.87 -22.91
CA ALA A 111 1.62 -23.11 -24.34
C ALA A 111 0.66 -22.20 -25.14
N ARG A 112 -0.55 -21.97 -24.63
CA ARG A 112 -1.56 -21.10 -25.28
C ARG A 112 -1.18 -19.62 -25.29
N HIS A 113 -0.39 -19.15 -24.33
CA HIS A 113 0.19 -17.81 -24.36
C HIS A 113 1.39 -17.73 -25.30
N ILE A 114 2.25 -18.76 -25.28
CA ILE A 114 3.49 -18.80 -26.06
C ILE A 114 3.23 -18.80 -27.57
N VAL A 115 2.11 -19.38 -28.03
CA VAL A 115 1.75 -19.38 -29.46
C VAL A 115 1.18 -18.04 -29.96
N LEU A 116 0.77 -17.13 -29.07
CA LEU A 116 0.27 -15.81 -29.47
C LEU A 116 1.42 -14.96 -30.00
N ARG A 117 1.25 -14.35 -31.18
CA ARG A 117 2.30 -13.54 -31.82
C ARG A 117 2.73 -12.35 -30.96
N GLU A 118 1.78 -11.70 -30.30
CA GLU A 118 1.99 -10.51 -29.48
C GLU A 118 2.61 -10.82 -28.12
N LEU A 119 2.52 -12.07 -27.66
CA LEU A 119 3.10 -12.53 -26.40
C LEU A 119 4.39 -13.32 -26.65
N GLY A 120 4.27 -14.48 -27.29
CA GLY A 120 5.39 -15.37 -27.57
C GLY A 120 6.07 -15.91 -26.31
N GLY A 121 7.13 -16.69 -26.52
CA GLY A 121 8.07 -17.06 -25.45
C GLY A 121 8.66 -15.85 -24.71
N PRO A 122 9.09 -14.76 -25.40
CA PRO A 122 9.62 -13.57 -24.74
C PRO A 122 8.62 -12.86 -23.81
N GLY A 123 7.36 -12.70 -24.22
CA GLY A 123 6.32 -12.09 -23.39
C GLY A 123 5.98 -12.96 -22.18
N GLN A 124 5.91 -14.28 -22.36
CA GLN A 124 5.73 -15.20 -21.23
C GLN A 124 6.93 -15.16 -20.26
N LYS A 125 8.17 -15.01 -20.77
CA LYS A 125 9.36 -14.80 -19.93
C LYS A 125 9.24 -13.50 -19.11
N LYS A 126 8.83 -12.39 -19.74
CA LYS A 126 8.58 -11.12 -19.03
C LYS A 126 7.51 -11.27 -17.94
N LEU A 127 6.40 -11.97 -18.22
CA LEU A 127 5.38 -12.26 -17.20
C LEU A 127 5.96 -13.01 -16.02
N ARG A 128 6.76 -14.05 -16.28
CA ARG A 128 7.41 -14.88 -15.26
C ARG A 128 8.43 -14.12 -14.39
N GLU A 129 9.01 -13.05 -14.91
CA GLU A 129 9.96 -12.17 -14.21
C GLU A 129 9.27 -11.00 -13.50
N ALA A 130 8.08 -10.61 -13.97
CA ALA A 130 7.37 -9.44 -13.48
C ALA A 130 6.82 -9.60 -12.06
N LYS A 131 6.71 -8.46 -11.39
CA LYS A 131 6.10 -8.30 -10.08
C LYS A 131 4.86 -7.41 -10.20
N VAL A 132 3.70 -7.92 -9.81
CA VAL A 132 2.45 -7.16 -9.81
C VAL A 132 1.92 -7.00 -8.38
N LEU A 133 1.58 -5.78 -7.99
CA LEU A 133 0.88 -5.51 -6.73
C LEU A 133 -0.61 -5.34 -7.00
N VAL A 134 -1.45 -6.10 -6.31
CA VAL A 134 -2.91 -5.93 -6.33
C VAL A 134 -3.36 -5.38 -4.98
N VAL A 135 -3.96 -4.18 -5.00
CA VAL A 135 -4.54 -3.52 -3.84
C VAL A 135 -6.01 -3.89 -3.76
N GLY A 136 -6.36 -4.66 -2.73
CA GLY A 136 -7.66 -5.27 -2.54
C GLY A 136 -7.74 -6.69 -3.12
N ALA A 137 -8.20 -7.63 -2.29
CA ALA A 137 -8.56 -9.00 -2.65
C ALA A 137 -10.10 -9.16 -2.78
N GLY A 138 -10.82 -8.05 -2.91
CA GLY A 138 -12.28 -7.98 -3.03
C GLY A 138 -12.82 -8.33 -4.42
N GLY A 139 -13.95 -7.72 -4.81
CA GLY A 139 -14.68 -8.11 -6.02
C GLY A 139 -13.88 -7.95 -7.32
N LEU A 140 -13.12 -6.86 -7.46
CA LEU A 140 -12.25 -6.61 -8.62
C LEU A 140 -10.92 -7.35 -8.52
N GLY A 141 -10.33 -7.35 -7.33
CA GLY A 141 -9.03 -7.98 -7.06
C GLY A 141 -9.07 -9.50 -7.22
N ALA A 142 -10.13 -10.16 -6.76
CA ALA A 142 -10.28 -11.62 -6.82
C ALA A 142 -10.09 -12.21 -8.24
N PRO A 143 -10.86 -11.81 -9.26
CA PRO A 143 -10.66 -12.28 -10.63
C PRO A 143 -9.31 -11.81 -11.20
N ALA A 144 -8.83 -10.60 -10.88
CA ALA A 144 -7.53 -10.13 -11.35
C ALA A 144 -6.38 -11.03 -10.85
N LEU A 145 -6.39 -11.37 -9.56
CA LEU A 145 -5.45 -12.28 -8.91
C LEU A 145 -5.48 -13.68 -9.55
N GLN A 146 -6.67 -14.24 -9.77
CA GLN A 146 -6.83 -15.55 -10.43
C GLN A 146 -6.23 -15.54 -11.84
N TYR A 147 -6.54 -14.53 -12.66
CA TYR A 147 -6.04 -14.48 -14.03
C TYR A 147 -4.54 -14.17 -14.10
N LEU A 148 -4.00 -13.33 -13.21
CA LEU A 148 -2.56 -13.07 -13.13
C LEU A 148 -1.79 -14.33 -12.70
N ALA A 149 -2.31 -15.07 -11.72
CA ALA A 149 -1.74 -16.34 -11.29
C ALA A 149 -1.76 -17.38 -12.42
N ALA A 150 -2.90 -17.54 -13.08
CA ALA A 150 -3.06 -18.42 -14.24
C ALA A 150 -2.12 -18.05 -15.40
N ALA A 151 -1.97 -16.75 -15.67
CA ALA A 151 -1.10 -16.22 -16.73
C ALA A 151 0.40 -16.44 -16.46
N GLY A 152 0.77 -16.80 -15.23
CA GLY A 152 2.16 -17.04 -14.84
C GLY A 152 2.93 -15.78 -14.48
N THR A 153 2.26 -14.76 -13.95
CA THR A 153 2.92 -13.60 -13.36
C THR A 153 3.87 -14.05 -12.25
N GLY A 154 5.14 -13.65 -12.35
CA GLY A 154 6.23 -14.18 -11.54
C GLY A 154 6.04 -14.03 -10.05
N THR A 155 5.78 -12.80 -9.62
CA THR A 155 5.46 -12.45 -8.22
C THR A 155 4.16 -11.64 -8.18
N ILE A 156 3.25 -12.04 -7.31
CA ILE A 156 1.99 -11.32 -7.07
C ILE A 156 1.96 -10.90 -5.60
N GLY A 157 2.06 -9.60 -5.37
CA GLY A 157 1.75 -9.00 -4.08
C GLY A 157 0.25 -8.76 -3.96
N VAL A 158 -0.35 -9.10 -2.82
CA VAL A 158 -1.75 -8.80 -2.54
C VAL A 158 -1.86 -8.16 -1.17
N ILE A 159 -2.45 -6.97 -1.11
CA ILE A 159 -2.65 -6.22 0.14
C ILE A 159 -4.14 -5.99 0.40
N ASP A 160 -4.62 -6.43 1.56
CA ASP A 160 -6.00 -6.31 2.02
C ASP A 160 -6.01 -6.59 3.54
N ASP A 161 -6.77 -5.82 4.32
CA ASP A 161 -6.93 -5.98 5.77
C ASP A 161 -8.22 -6.68 6.19
N ASP A 162 -9.10 -7.02 5.26
CA ASP A 162 -10.36 -7.68 5.56
C ASP A 162 -10.21 -9.19 5.73
N VAL A 163 -11.27 -9.77 6.29
CA VAL A 163 -11.51 -11.21 6.33
C VAL A 163 -12.60 -11.61 5.32
N VAL A 164 -12.63 -12.89 4.96
CA VAL A 164 -13.69 -13.44 4.10
C VAL A 164 -15.00 -13.47 4.88
N GLU A 165 -16.06 -12.90 4.28
CA GLU A 165 -17.42 -12.89 4.83
C GLU A 165 -18.42 -13.52 3.86
N ASN A 166 -19.50 -14.11 4.39
CA ASN A 166 -20.54 -14.71 3.55
C ASN A 166 -21.12 -13.73 2.50
N ALA A 167 -21.39 -12.48 2.90
CA ALA A 167 -21.94 -11.44 2.02
C ALA A 167 -21.02 -11.05 0.86
N ASN A 168 -19.75 -11.46 0.92
CA ASN A 168 -18.74 -11.18 -0.10
C ASN A 168 -18.73 -12.27 -1.20
N LEU A 169 -19.14 -13.50 -0.88
CA LEU A 169 -18.98 -14.68 -1.73
C LEU A 169 -19.75 -14.63 -3.05
N GLN A 170 -20.83 -13.84 -3.13
CA GLN A 170 -21.60 -13.67 -4.37
C GLN A 170 -20.79 -13.02 -5.52
N ARG A 171 -19.68 -12.34 -5.18
CA ARG A 171 -18.83 -11.63 -6.16
C ARG A 171 -17.32 -11.82 -6.00
N GLN A 172 -16.85 -12.29 -4.84
CA GLN A 172 -15.42 -12.50 -4.58
C GLN A 172 -15.03 -13.96 -4.82
N VAL A 173 -15.05 -14.36 -6.09
CA VAL A 173 -14.98 -15.76 -6.54
C VAL A 173 -13.66 -16.49 -6.28
N ILE A 174 -12.63 -15.81 -5.76
CA ILE A 174 -11.38 -16.44 -5.31
C ILE A 174 -11.52 -17.07 -3.92
N HIS A 175 -12.51 -16.64 -3.15
CA HIS A 175 -12.80 -17.13 -1.80
C HIS A 175 -13.89 -18.21 -1.82
N THR A 176 -13.97 -18.99 -0.74
CA THR A 176 -14.93 -20.09 -0.60
C THR A 176 -15.59 -20.04 0.76
N ASP A 177 -16.76 -20.68 0.88
CA ASP A 177 -17.51 -20.80 2.12
C ASP A 177 -16.67 -21.36 3.28
N ALA A 178 -15.90 -22.42 3.01
CA ALA A 178 -14.98 -23.04 3.98
C ALA A 178 -13.87 -22.13 4.51
N ARG A 179 -13.66 -20.94 3.92
CA ARG A 179 -12.64 -19.96 4.31
C ARG A 179 -13.23 -18.69 4.92
N ILE A 180 -14.52 -18.66 5.25
CA ILE A 180 -15.13 -17.55 6.03
C ILE A 180 -14.35 -17.34 7.34
N GLY A 181 -14.05 -16.08 7.65
CA GLY A 181 -13.24 -15.67 8.80
C GLY A 181 -11.72 -15.70 8.56
N MET A 182 -11.25 -16.29 7.47
CA MET A 182 -9.85 -16.23 7.08
C MET A 182 -9.51 -14.84 6.51
N PRO A 183 -8.33 -14.24 6.80
CA PRO A 183 -7.90 -13.03 6.12
C PRO A 183 -7.89 -13.21 4.60
N LYS A 184 -8.44 -12.22 3.86
CA LYS A 184 -8.63 -12.34 2.41
C LYS A 184 -7.33 -12.60 1.66
N VAL A 185 -6.23 -11.97 2.08
CA VAL A 185 -4.91 -12.17 1.45
C VAL A 185 -4.41 -13.63 1.52
N PHE A 186 -4.64 -14.32 2.65
CA PHE A 186 -4.21 -15.72 2.80
C PHE A 186 -5.17 -16.68 2.07
N SER A 187 -6.47 -16.35 2.05
CA SER A 187 -7.44 -17.08 1.23
C SER A 187 -7.09 -16.96 -0.27
N ALA A 188 -6.80 -15.75 -0.74
CA ALA A 188 -6.35 -15.50 -2.11
C ALA A 188 -5.03 -16.21 -2.43
N GLN A 189 -4.05 -16.17 -1.52
CA GLN A 189 -2.78 -16.89 -1.66
C GLN A 189 -3.02 -18.38 -1.89
N ALA A 190 -3.77 -19.04 -1.00
CA ALA A 190 -4.02 -20.47 -1.11
C ALA A 190 -4.69 -20.85 -2.45
N ALA A 191 -5.61 -20.00 -2.95
CA ALA A 191 -6.25 -20.23 -4.25
C ALA A 191 -5.28 -20.07 -5.43
N MET A 192 -4.45 -19.02 -5.41
CA MET A 192 -3.47 -18.75 -6.47
C MET A 192 -2.38 -19.82 -6.53
N GLU A 193 -1.85 -20.25 -5.39
CA GLU A 193 -0.81 -21.30 -5.31
C GLU A 193 -1.37 -22.67 -5.69
N ALA A 194 -2.62 -22.97 -5.32
CA ALA A 194 -3.31 -24.18 -5.77
C ALA A 194 -3.54 -24.18 -7.29
N GLN A 195 -3.85 -23.02 -7.87
CA GLN A 195 -4.00 -22.88 -9.32
C GLN A 195 -2.65 -22.98 -10.04
N ASN A 196 -1.63 -22.29 -9.53
CA ASN A 196 -0.32 -22.20 -10.15
C ASN A 196 0.83 -22.26 -9.13
N PRO A 197 1.50 -23.42 -8.97
CA PRO A 197 2.59 -23.56 -8.00
C PRO A 197 3.90 -22.88 -8.46
N TYR A 198 3.97 -22.34 -9.68
CA TYR A 198 5.18 -21.73 -10.22
C TYR A 198 5.29 -20.23 -9.94
N ILE A 199 4.29 -19.59 -9.33
CA ILE A 199 4.32 -18.17 -8.98
C ILE A 199 4.75 -17.97 -7.52
N THR A 200 5.16 -16.75 -7.19
CA THR A 200 5.41 -16.35 -5.80
C THR A 200 4.30 -15.41 -5.36
N VAL A 201 3.58 -15.76 -4.31
CA VAL A 201 2.56 -14.87 -3.72
C VAL A 201 3.11 -14.21 -2.46
N LYS A 202 2.95 -12.89 -2.35
CA LYS A 202 3.27 -12.11 -1.16
C LYS A 202 1.99 -11.54 -0.54
N PRO A 203 1.40 -12.19 0.48
CA PRO A 203 0.21 -11.70 1.17
C PRO A 203 0.58 -10.63 2.22
N TYR A 204 0.01 -9.44 2.10
CA TYR A 204 0.16 -8.36 3.07
C TYR A 204 -1.17 -8.15 3.80
N ASN A 205 -1.35 -8.82 4.95
CA ASN A 205 -2.55 -8.71 5.77
C ASN A 205 -2.52 -7.42 6.60
N ARG A 206 -2.73 -6.28 5.94
CA ARG A 206 -2.69 -4.93 6.53
C ARG A 206 -3.28 -3.92 5.55
N ARG A 207 -3.72 -2.78 6.09
CA ARG A 207 -4.24 -1.69 5.27
C ARG A 207 -3.12 -1.00 4.50
N MET A 208 -3.42 -0.55 3.29
CA MET A 208 -2.53 0.34 2.54
C MET A 208 -2.59 1.74 3.15
N ASP A 209 -1.49 2.18 3.76
CA ASP A 209 -1.39 3.48 4.42
C ASP A 209 -0.20 4.31 3.90
N PRO A 210 -0.12 5.62 4.21
CA PRO A 210 0.97 6.47 3.74
C PRO A 210 2.37 6.07 4.22
N GLU A 211 2.47 5.29 5.30
CA GLU A 211 3.75 4.88 5.90
C GLU A 211 4.38 3.75 5.09
N ILE A 212 3.58 2.82 4.57
CA ILE A 212 4.06 1.66 3.81
C ILE A 212 3.93 1.79 2.30
N ALA A 213 2.98 2.59 1.81
CA ALA A 213 2.65 2.64 0.38
C ALA A 213 3.87 2.98 -0.48
N GLY A 214 4.67 3.92 0.02
CA GLY A 214 5.94 4.38 -0.53
C GLY A 214 6.87 3.26 -0.99
N GLU A 215 7.27 2.47 0.00
CA GLU A 215 8.21 1.38 -0.15
C GLU A 215 7.58 0.20 -0.90
N LEU A 216 6.31 -0.10 -0.59
CA LEU A 216 5.62 -1.24 -1.17
C LEU A 216 5.45 -1.07 -2.69
N VAL A 217 4.96 0.08 -3.17
CA VAL A 217 4.76 0.32 -4.61
C VAL A 217 6.08 0.28 -5.38
N ALA A 218 7.19 0.69 -4.76
CA ALA A 218 8.50 0.69 -5.40
C ALA A 218 8.98 -0.72 -5.79
N GLU A 219 8.58 -1.74 -5.02
CA GLU A 219 8.99 -3.14 -5.22
C GLU A 219 8.38 -3.82 -6.46
N TYR A 220 7.33 -3.23 -7.04
CA TYR A 220 6.52 -3.85 -8.11
C TYR A 220 6.65 -3.10 -9.44
N ASP A 221 6.37 -3.80 -10.53
CA ASP A 221 6.46 -3.27 -11.90
C ASP A 221 5.13 -2.67 -12.36
N VAL A 222 4.01 -3.27 -11.96
CA VAL A 222 2.65 -2.81 -12.28
C VAL A 222 1.79 -2.87 -11.03
N ILE A 223 0.96 -1.85 -10.82
CA ILE A 223 0.02 -1.77 -9.70
C ILE A 223 -1.40 -1.91 -10.21
N LEU A 224 -2.20 -2.76 -9.57
CA LEU A 224 -3.64 -2.88 -9.80
C LEU A 224 -4.38 -2.34 -8.58
N ASP A 225 -5.28 -1.41 -8.82
CA ASP A 225 -6.19 -0.88 -7.82
C ASP A 225 -7.59 -1.46 -8.03
N GLY A 226 -7.96 -2.39 -7.15
CA GLY A 226 -9.29 -2.98 -7.04
C GLY A 226 -9.98 -2.65 -5.72
N THR A 227 -9.55 -1.58 -5.02
CA THR A 227 -10.15 -1.17 -3.74
C THR A 227 -11.48 -0.46 -3.95
N ASP A 228 -12.37 -0.56 -2.98
CA ASP A 228 -13.59 0.24 -2.88
C ASP A 228 -13.42 1.46 -1.95
N ASP A 229 -12.23 1.66 -1.38
CA ASP A 229 -11.90 2.81 -0.53
C ASP A 229 -11.35 3.98 -1.36
N THR A 230 -12.01 5.13 -1.24
CA THR A 230 -11.61 6.31 -2.02
C THR A 230 -10.23 6.81 -1.59
N ASP A 231 -9.94 6.86 -0.29
CA ASP A 231 -8.67 7.38 0.21
C ASP A 231 -7.49 6.52 -0.25
N THR A 232 -7.64 5.19 -0.17
CA THR A 232 -6.65 4.24 -0.69
C THR A 232 -6.40 4.44 -2.18
N ARG A 233 -7.44 4.66 -2.98
CA ARG A 233 -7.32 4.90 -4.41
C ARG A 233 -6.48 6.15 -4.73
N TYR A 234 -6.71 7.26 -4.03
CA TYR A 234 -5.92 8.49 -4.20
C TYR A 234 -4.47 8.31 -3.70
N LEU A 235 -4.26 7.58 -2.60
CA LEU A 235 -2.94 7.24 -2.08
C LEU A 235 -2.13 6.42 -3.08
N VAL A 236 -2.70 5.31 -3.58
CA VAL A 236 -2.07 4.42 -4.56
C VAL A 236 -1.76 5.16 -5.86
N ASN A 237 -2.67 6.00 -6.35
CA ASN A 237 -2.41 6.87 -7.50
C ASN A 237 -1.20 7.78 -7.26
N ARG A 238 -1.18 8.52 -6.15
CA ARG A 238 -0.07 9.44 -5.86
C ARG A 238 1.26 8.71 -5.81
N GLU A 239 1.27 7.53 -5.19
CA GLU A 239 2.49 6.76 -5.03
C GLU A 239 2.95 6.10 -6.34
N ALA A 240 2.04 5.55 -7.14
CA ALA A 240 2.35 5.03 -8.47
C ALA A 240 2.97 6.12 -9.37
N VAL A 241 2.39 7.34 -9.36
CA VAL A 241 2.96 8.49 -10.08
C VAL A 241 4.35 8.84 -9.56
N ARG A 242 4.52 8.92 -8.23
CA ARG A 242 5.81 9.26 -7.61
C ARG A 242 6.92 8.27 -7.98
N GLN A 243 6.58 7.00 -8.15
CA GLN A 243 7.51 5.91 -8.46
C GLN A 243 7.62 5.62 -9.97
N GLY A 244 6.88 6.34 -10.81
CA GLY A 244 6.84 6.09 -12.26
C GLY A 244 6.31 4.71 -12.62
N LYS A 245 5.35 4.19 -11.84
CA LYS A 245 4.74 2.87 -12.05
C LYS A 245 3.37 3.02 -12.74
N PRO A 246 3.05 2.18 -13.73
CA PRO A 246 1.70 2.14 -14.29
C PRO A 246 0.70 1.62 -13.25
N LEU A 247 -0.43 2.32 -13.16
CA LEU A 247 -1.57 1.97 -12.33
C LEU A 247 -2.75 1.54 -13.22
N VAL A 248 -3.12 0.27 -13.14
CA VAL A 248 -4.38 -0.24 -13.70
C VAL A 248 -5.45 -0.11 -12.62
N SER A 249 -6.47 0.69 -12.84
CA SER A 249 -7.50 0.94 -11.83
C SER A 249 -8.88 0.61 -12.38
N GLY A 250 -9.62 -0.19 -11.61
CA GLY A 250 -10.99 -0.58 -11.92
C GLY A 250 -11.97 0.06 -10.94
N ALA A 251 -13.18 0.36 -11.40
CA ALA A 251 -14.27 0.86 -10.55
C ALA A 251 -15.61 0.25 -10.98
N LEU A 252 -16.57 0.21 -10.07
CA LEU A 252 -17.86 -0.41 -10.27
C LEU A 252 -18.98 0.49 -9.74
N SER A 253 -20.11 0.49 -10.44
CA SER A 253 -21.36 1.12 -10.00
C SER A 253 -22.55 0.31 -10.50
N GLN A 254 -23.19 -0.44 -9.61
CA GLN A 254 -24.39 -1.25 -9.90
C GLN A 254 -24.22 -2.22 -11.09
N TRP A 255 -24.48 -1.73 -12.32
CA TRP A 255 -24.40 -2.45 -13.60
C TRP A 255 -23.23 -2.00 -14.49
N GLU A 256 -22.55 -0.92 -14.14
CA GLU A 256 -21.46 -0.33 -14.91
C GLU A 256 -20.09 -0.63 -14.30
N GLY A 257 -19.16 -1.02 -15.15
CA GLY A 257 -17.75 -1.20 -14.84
C GLY A 257 -16.87 -0.21 -15.59
N GLN A 258 -15.81 0.25 -14.94
CA GLN A 258 -14.83 1.15 -15.54
C GLN A 258 -13.42 0.61 -15.36
N VAL A 259 -12.57 0.73 -16.38
CA VAL A 259 -11.14 0.38 -16.29
C VAL A 259 -10.30 1.35 -17.12
N SER A 260 -9.15 1.74 -16.58
CA SER A 260 -8.19 2.63 -17.23
C SER A 260 -6.77 2.30 -16.79
N VAL A 261 -5.78 2.64 -17.63
CA VAL A 261 -4.36 2.62 -17.26
C VAL A 261 -3.87 4.06 -17.08
N PHE A 262 -3.44 4.37 -15.86
CA PHE A 262 -2.85 5.65 -15.49
C PHE A 262 -1.33 5.51 -15.41
N ASP A 263 -0.60 6.22 -16.28
CA ASP A 263 0.86 6.18 -16.32
C ASP A 263 1.44 7.51 -16.85
N PRO A 264 1.58 8.55 -15.99
CA PRO A 264 2.15 9.82 -16.39
C PRO A 264 3.58 9.74 -16.91
N ALA A 265 4.38 8.75 -16.48
CA ALA A 265 5.73 8.54 -17.01
C ALA A 265 5.73 8.12 -18.49
N ARG A 266 4.58 7.65 -19.02
CA ARG A 266 4.35 7.36 -20.44
C ARG A 266 3.37 8.33 -21.10
N GLY A 267 3.17 9.51 -20.52
CA GLY A 267 2.34 10.57 -21.08
C GLY A 267 0.82 10.44 -20.85
N ALA A 268 0.36 9.42 -20.13
CA ALA A 268 -1.06 9.28 -19.77
C ALA A 268 -1.43 10.19 -18.58
N PRO A 269 -2.72 10.56 -18.39
CA PRO A 269 -3.14 11.21 -17.16
C PRO A 269 -2.95 10.31 -15.94
N CYS A 270 -2.92 10.92 -14.74
CA CYS A 270 -3.11 10.18 -13.49
C CYS A 270 -4.60 10.11 -13.11
N TYR A 271 -4.96 9.27 -12.14
CA TYR A 271 -6.35 9.15 -11.66
C TYR A 271 -6.93 10.52 -11.24
N GLN A 272 -6.14 11.34 -10.54
CA GLN A 272 -6.57 12.66 -10.06
C GLN A 272 -6.67 13.73 -11.17
N CYS A 273 -6.23 13.45 -12.40
CA CYS A 273 -6.60 14.29 -13.55
C CYS A 273 -8.08 14.12 -13.90
N LEU A 274 -8.59 12.89 -13.80
CA LEU A 274 -9.97 12.55 -14.12
C LEU A 274 -10.92 12.86 -12.96
N PHE A 275 -10.49 12.57 -11.73
CA PHE A 275 -11.23 12.83 -10.50
C PHE A 275 -10.46 13.82 -9.62
N PRO A 276 -10.64 15.14 -9.82
CA PRO A 276 -9.86 16.18 -9.14
C PRO A 276 -9.97 16.15 -7.61
N VAL A 277 -11.21 15.93 -7.16
CA VAL A 277 -11.64 15.99 -5.77
C VAL A 277 -12.50 14.77 -5.53
N ALA A 278 -12.29 14.10 -4.39
CA ALA A 278 -13.16 13.01 -3.97
C ALA A 278 -14.61 13.49 -3.83
N ALA A 279 -15.57 12.62 -4.16
CA ALA A 279 -16.96 12.91 -3.87
C ALA A 279 -17.15 13.14 -2.36
N ALA A 280 -18.03 14.06 -1.98
CA ALA A 280 -18.30 14.29 -0.56
C ALA A 280 -18.84 13.00 0.10
N PRO A 281 -18.54 12.76 1.39
CA PRO A 281 -19.04 11.59 2.10
C PRO A 281 -20.56 11.44 1.93
N GLY A 282 -21.00 10.27 1.48
CA GLY A 282 -22.42 9.95 1.25
C GLY A 282 -22.98 10.26 -0.16
N LEU A 283 -22.23 10.97 -1.02
CA LEU A 283 -22.64 11.19 -2.43
C LEU A 283 -22.22 10.07 -3.38
N ALA A 284 -21.33 9.18 -2.95
CA ALA A 284 -20.89 8.00 -3.66
C ALA A 284 -21.07 6.78 -2.73
N PRO A 285 -22.24 6.12 -2.74
CA PRO A 285 -22.46 4.94 -1.92
C PRO A 285 -21.50 3.81 -2.32
N SER A 286 -21.02 3.04 -1.35
CA SER A 286 -20.18 1.87 -1.65
C SER A 286 -20.98 0.79 -2.40
N CYS A 287 -20.29 -0.15 -3.03
CA CYS A 287 -20.95 -1.31 -3.66
C CYS A 287 -21.84 -2.08 -2.67
N ALA A 288 -21.48 -2.11 -1.39
CA ALA A 288 -22.27 -2.74 -0.33
C ALA A 288 -23.57 -1.97 -0.05
N GLN A 289 -23.59 -0.64 -0.26
CA GLN A 289 -24.76 0.21 -0.06
C GLN A 289 -25.64 0.32 -1.31
N ALA A 290 -25.04 0.47 -2.49
CA ALA A 290 -25.74 0.68 -3.76
C ALA A 290 -26.21 -0.64 -4.43
N GLY A 291 -25.62 -1.76 -4.03
CA GLY A 291 -25.70 -3.03 -4.74
C GLY A 291 -24.75 -3.08 -5.94
N VAL A 292 -24.34 -4.29 -6.31
CA VAL A 292 -23.51 -4.55 -7.50
C VAL A 292 -23.88 -5.90 -8.10
N LEU A 293 -24.03 -5.96 -9.42
CA LEU A 293 -24.26 -7.21 -10.15
C LEU A 293 -23.07 -8.17 -9.93
N GLY A 294 -23.32 -9.37 -9.38
CA GLY A 294 -22.27 -10.31 -8.96
C GLY A 294 -21.20 -10.65 -10.02
N PRO A 295 -21.59 -10.94 -11.28
CA PRO A 295 -20.63 -11.20 -12.37
C PRO A 295 -19.79 -10.01 -12.83
N LEU A 296 -20.28 -8.77 -12.63
CA LEU A 296 -19.64 -7.56 -13.17
C LEU A 296 -18.20 -7.36 -12.67
N PRO A 297 -17.90 -7.47 -11.36
CA PRO A 297 -16.52 -7.48 -10.88
C PRO A 297 -15.62 -8.51 -11.57
N GLY A 298 -16.18 -9.70 -11.89
CA GLY A 298 -15.50 -10.75 -12.66
C GLY A 298 -15.04 -10.27 -14.03
N VAL A 299 -15.92 -9.60 -14.76
CA VAL A 299 -15.61 -9.03 -16.10
C VAL A 299 -14.55 -7.94 -15.98
N VAL A 300 -14.74 -6.97 -15.10
CA VAL A 300 -13.86 -5.79 -14.98
C VAL A 300 -12.49 -6.19 -14.43
N GLY A 301 -12.42 -7.06 -13.43
CA GLY A 301 -11.13 -7.53 -12.89
C GLY A 301 -10.36 -8.41 -13.88
N ALA A 302 -11.05 -9.17 -14.73
CA ALA A 302 -10.40 -9.84 -15.86
C ALA A 302 -9.82 -8.82 -16.87
N MET A 303 -10.55 -7.75 -17.18
CA MET A 303 -10.03 -6.65 -18.00
C MET A 303 -8.80 -5.99 -17.36
N MET A 304 -8.79 -5.80 -16.04
CA MET A 304 -7.61 -5.28 -15.32
C MET A 304 -6.39 -6.21 -15.48
N ALA A 305 -6.58 -7.53 -15.37
CA ALA A 305 -5.51 -8.50 -15.61
C ALA A 305 -5.01 -8.46 -17.06
N VAL A 306 -5.91 -8.29 -18.04
CA VAL A 306 -5.55 -8.10 -19.46
C VAL A 306 -4.66 -6.87 -19.64
N GLU A 307 -4.99 -5.73 -19.03
CA GLU A 307 -4.15 -4.52 -19.10
C GLU A 307 -2.76 -4.74 -18.49
N ALA A 308 -2.69 -5.42 -17.35
CA ALA A 308 -1.41 -5.75 -16.72
C ALA A 308 -0.55 -6.66 -17.61
N VAL A 309 -1.15 -7.70 -18.21
CA VAL A 309 -0.45 -8.59 -19.16
C VAL A 309 0.06 -7.82 -20.38
N LYS A 310 -0.76 -6.93 -20.95
CA LYS A 310 -0.34 -6.08 -22.07
C LYS A 310 0.83 -5.18 -21.70
N LEU A 311 0.78 -4.54 -20.53
CA LEU A 311 1.85 -3.67 -20.03
C LEU A 311 3.17 -4.41 -19.85
N ILE A 312 3.13 -5.61 -19.27
CA ILE A 312 4.32 -6.42 -18.98
C ILE A 312 4.91 -6.99 -20.27
N ALA A 313 4.08 -7.61 -21.12
CA ALA A 313 4.55 -8.22 -22.36
C ALA A 313 5.00 -7.16 -23.39
N GLY A 314 4.42 -5.96 -23.34
CA GLY A 314 4.50 -4.97 -24.41
C GLY A 314 3.59 -5.33 -25.58
N ALA A 315 2.42 -5.90 -25.27
CA ALA A 315 1.49 -6.45 -26.26
C ALA A 315 0.33 -5.47 -26.53
N GLY A 316 0.01 -5.27 -27.81
CA GLY A 316 -1.11 -4.45 -28.24
C GLY A 316 -1.06 -3.01 -27.71
N GLN A 317 -2.23 -2.46 -27.42
CA GLN A 317 -2.38 -1.11 -26.89
C GLN A 317 -3.07 -1.18 -25.51
N PRO A 318 -2.35 -0.90 -24.41
CA PRO A 318 -2.98 -0.71 -23.11
C PRO A 318 -3.91 0.51 -23.12
N LEU A 319 -4.86 0.58 -22.18
CA LEU A 319 -5.79 1.71 -21.99
C LEU A 319 -5.10 2.96 -21.42
N LEU A 320 -3.94 3.32 -21.97
CA LEU A 320 -3.18 4.51 -21.62
C LEU A 320 -3.91 5.75 -22.13
N GLY A 321 -4.38 6.59 -21.21
CA GLY A 321 -5.15 7.79 -21.57
C GLY A 321 -6.53 7.48 -22.16
N GLU A 322 -7.04 6.27 -21.95
CA GLU A 322 -8.40 5.89 -22.31
C GLU A 322 -9.07 5.25 -21.09
N MET A 323 -10.36 5.53 -20.90
CA MET A 323 -11.20 4.77 -19.97
C MET A 323 -12.19 3.95 -20.77
N LEU A 324 -12.20 2.64 -20.50
CA LEU A 324 -13.22 1.72 -20.97
C LEU A 324 -14.35 1.70 -19.95
N ILE A 325 -15.58 1.86 -20.45
CA ILE A 325 -16.83 1.77 -19.68
C ILE A 325 -17.62 0.60 -20.25
N TYR A 326 -18.00 -0.33 -19.39
CA TYR A 326 -18.81 -1.50 -19.72
C TYR A 326 -20.15 -1.43 -18.99
N ASP A 327 -21.23 -1.29 -19.74
CA ASP A 327 -22.60 -1.36 -19.23
C ASP A 327 -23.10 -2.80 -19.38
N ALA A 328 -23.19 -3.53 -18.26
CA ALA A 328 -23.64 -4.91 -18.26
C ALA A 328 -25.16 -5.05 -18.38
N LEU A 329 -25.93 -3.99 -18.14
CA LEU A 329 -27.39 -4.03 -18.26
C LEU A 329 -27.80 -4.07 -19.73
N TRP A 330 -27.11 -3.31 -20.58
CA TRP A 330 -27.37 -3.23 -22.02
C TRP A 330 -26.34 -3.99 -22.88
N GLY A 331 -25.25 -4.47 -22.28
CA GLY A 331 -24.16 -5.15 -22.99
C GLY A 331 -23.34 -4.20 -23.87
N GLU A 332 -23.29 -2.91 -23.51
CA GLU A 332 -22.59 -1.88 -24.28
C GLU A 332 -21.18 -1.64 -23.76
N THR A 333 -20.30 -1.21 -24.66
CA THR A 333 -18.94 -0.80 -24.31
C THR A 333 -18.63 0.54 -24.95
N ARG A 334 -18.09 1.47 -24.15
CA ARG A 334 -17.68 2.80 -24.59
C ARG A 334 -16.23 3.03 -24.20
N LYS A 335 -15.49 3.74 -25.05
CA LYS A 335 -14.15 4.24 -24.73
C LYS A 335 -14.14 5.75 -24.79
N ILE A 336 -13.63 6.39 -23.75
CA ILE A 336 -13.44 7.83 -23.69
C ILE A 336 -11.96 8.17 -23.56
N THR A 337 -11.52 9.20 -24.26
CA THR A 337 -10.14 9.71 -24.14
C THR A 337 -10.03 10.58 -22.90
N LEU A 338 -8.99 10.32 -22.11
CA LEU A 338 -8.67 11.07 -20.91
C LEU A 338 -7.58 12.08 -21.22
N ARG A 339 -7.65 13.27 -20.61
CA ARG A 339 -6.65 14.33 -20.79
C ARG A 339 -5.93 14.60 -19.49
N ARG A 340 -4.61 14.75 -19.61
CA ARG A 340 -3.77 15.22 -18.51
C ARG A 340 -4.09 16.68 -18.22
N ARG A 341 -4.17 17.00 -16.93
CA ARG A 341 -4.37 18.36 -16.42
C ARG A 341 -3.03 18.99 -16.06
N ALA A 342 -2.75 20.17 -16.61
CA ALA A 342 -1.53 20.92 -16.31
C ALA A 342 -1.45 21.36 -14.84
N ASP A 343 -2.61 21.63 -14.24
CA ASP A 343 -2.77 22.04 -12.83
C ASP A 343 -2.96 20.85 -11.87
N CYS A 344 -2.71 19.61 -12.31
CA CYS A 344 -2.89 18.45 -11.45
C CYS A 344 -1.87 18.45 -10.29
N PRO A 345 -2.29 18.37 -9.02
CA PRO A 345 -1.38 18.43 -7.87
C PRO A 345 -0.47 17.20 -7.75
N VAL A 346 -0.77 16.11 -8.47
CA VAL A 346 -0.01 14.86 -8.43
C VAL A 346 0.95 14.75 -9.60
N CYS A 347 0.45 14.91 -10.82
CA CYS A 347 1.25 14.68 -12.03
C CYS A 347 1.54 15.96 -12.82
N GLY A 348 1.14 17.15 -12.38
CA GLY A 348 1.33 18.41 -13.13
C GLY A 348 2.80 18.70 -13.48
N THR A 349 3.73 18.26 -12.64
CA THR A 349 5.19 18.46 -12.81
C THR A 349 5.93 17.29 -13.46
N VAL A 350 5.25 16.17 -13.75
CA VAL A 350 5.88 14.98 -14.34
C VAL A 350 6.17 15.26 -15.82
N GLY A 351 7.43 15.41 -16.23
CA GLY A 351 7.81 15.77 -17.61
C GLY A 351 7.24 14.81 -18.65
#